data_AF-A0A8T0DXM5-F1
#
_entry.id   AF-A0A8T0DXM5-F1
#
_cell.length_a   1.000
_cell.length_b   1.000
_cell.length_c   1.000
_cell.angle_alpha   90.00
_cell.angle_beta   90.00
_cell.angle_gamma   90.00
#
_symmetry.space_group_name_H-M   'P 1'
#
loop_
_entity.id
_entity.type
_entity.pdbx_description
1 polymer ?
#
loop_
_entity_poly.entity_id
_entity_poly.type
_entity_poly.pdbx_seq_one_letter_code
_entity_poly.pdbx_strand_id
1 'polypeptide(L)'
;MWSKIIPSVLGIFCLVVLIQSKVPEPDNLEDYYDCWTYAECVSTGAPYQSILGCFNSLTFTEIQPIFHYVNESFYEYHTKSIPVAIKEYCALNGDEQVNAYDKTLKGIFSYQDMACDSPQMKHECKSSEKLLTCFFSLLNKLKKQDMCKLN
;
A
#
# COMPACT_ATOMS: atom_id res chain seq x y z
N MET A 1 -33.26 53.74 -28.84
CA MET A 1 -32.97 53.30 -27.46
C MET A 1 -32.27 51.95 -27.56
N TRP A 2 -30.93 51.94 -27.53
CA TRP A 2 -30.12 50.73 -27.73
C TRP A 2 -29.81 50.09 -26.38
N SER A 3 -30.30 48.87 -26.17
CA SER A 3 -30.06 48.07 -24.97
C SER A 3 -28.63 47.53 -24.97
N LYS A 4 -27.83 47.91 -23.96
CA LYS A 4 -26.54 47.28 -23.66
C LYS A 4 -26.80 46.02 -22.84
N ILE A 5 -26.60 44.85 -23.45
CA ILE A 5 -26.51 43.59 -22.73
C ILE A 5 -25.06 43.45 -22.27
N ILE A 6 -24.83 43.50 -20.96
CA ILE A 6 -23.55 43.13 -20.34
C ILE A 6 -23.57 41.61 -20.19
N PRO A 7 -22.67 40.85 -20.83
CA PRO A 7 -22.56 39.42 -20.58
C PRO A 7 -21.86 39.22 -19.24
N SER A 8 -22.62 38.86 -18.21
CA SER A 8 -22.12 38.40 -16.92
C SER A 8 -21.43 37.03 -17.10
N VAL A 9 -20.20 37.06 -17.60
CA VAL A 9 -19.25 35.95 -17.52
C VAL A 9 -18.56 36.08 -16.17
N LEU A 10 -19.15 35.50 -15.12
CA LEU A 10 -18.49 35.42 -13.81
C LEU A 10 -19.02 34.23 -13.03
N GLY A 11 -18.14 33.25 -12.81
CA GLY A 11 -18.27 32.33 -11.68
C GLY A 11 -18.52 30.85 -11.99
N ILE A 12 -17.95 30.29 -13.06
CA ILE A 12 -17.63 28.85 -13.02
C ILE A 12 -16.42 28.74 -12.07
N PHE A 13 -16.71 28.63 -10.78
CA PHE A 13 -15.75 28.12 -9.82
C PHE A 13 -15.37 26.72 -10.30
N CYS A 14 -14.19 26.61 -10.89
CA CYS A 14 -13.50 25.33 -11.06
C CYS A 14 -13.29 24.74 -9.66
N LEU A 15 -14.30 24.01 -9.16
CA LEU A 15 -14.12 23.01 -8.13
C LEU A 15 -13.29 21.89 -8.76
N VAL A 16 -11.97 22.14 -8.89
CA VAL A 16 -11.01 21.05 -8.99
C VAL A 16 -11.00 20.43 -7.61
N VAL A 17 -11.94 19.51 -7.38
CA VAL A 17 -11.82 18.54 -6.31
C VAL A 17 -10.52 17.81 -6.63
N LEU A 18 -9.47 18.14 -5.89
CA LEU A 18 -8.24 17.35 -5.88
C LEU A 18 -8.62 16.02 -5.25
N ILE A 19 -9.18 15.12 -6.05
CA ILE A 19 -9.44 13.74 -5.64
C ILE A 19 -8.05 13.18 -5.37
N GLN A 20 -7.69 13.02 -4.09
CA GLN A 20 -6.53 12.23 -3.72
C GLN A 20 -6.86 10.79 -4.11
N SER A 21 -6.06 10.19 -5.00
CA SER A 21 -6.29 8.82 -5.44
C SER A 21 -5.85 7.87 -4.34
N LYS A 22 -6.81 7.34 -3.57
CA LYS A 22 -6.59 6.19 -2.71
C LYS A 22 -6.47 4.92 -3.58
N VAL A 23 -5.56 4.01 -3.22
CA VAL A 23 -5.56 2.65 -3.80
C VAL A 23 -6.71 1.88 -3.15
N PRO A 24 -7.71 1.41 -3.90
CA PRO A 24 -8.77 0.59 -3.31
C PRO A 24 -8.17 -0.70 -2.77
N GLU A 25 -8.62 -1.12 -1.59
CA GLU A 25 -8.37 -2.46 -1.08
C GLU A 25 -8.98 -3.47 -2.08
N PRO A 26 -8.23 -4.47 -2.56
CA PRO A 26 -8.78 -5.50 -3.43
C PRO A 26 -9.88 -6.29 -2.71
N ASP A 27 -10.96 -6.62 -3.42
CA ASP A 27 -12.09 -7.38 -2.86
C ASP A 27 -11.67 -8.73 -2.25
N ASN A 28 -10.62 -9.36 -2.80
CA ASN A 28 -10.05 -10.61 -2.30
C ASN A 28 -8.56 -10.39 -1.97
N LEU A 29 -8.24 -10.02 -0.73
CA LEU A 29 -6.84 -9.94 -0.29
C LEU A 29 -6.20 -11.32 -0.17
N GLU A 30 -6.93 -12.32 0.31
CA GLU A 30 -6.50 -13.72 0.43
C GLU A 30 -5.89 -14.28 -0.87
N ASP A 31 -6.39 -13.80 -2.01
CA ASP A 31 -6.00 -14.14 -3.37
C ASP A 31 -4.54 -13.78 -3.72
N TYR A 32 -3.88 -13.00 -2.86
CA TYR A 32 -2.50 -12.57 -2.97
C TYR A 32 -1.58 -13.17 -1.91
N TYR A 33 -2.11 -13.91 -0.93
CA TYR A 33 -1.34 -14.51 0.16
C TYR A 33 -0.16 -15.35 -0.35
N ASP A 34 -0.45 -16.28 -1.26
CA ASP A 34 0.56 -17.15 -1.86
C ASP A 34 1.66 -16.36 -2.57
N CYS A 35 1.27 -15.30 -3.30
CA CYS A 35 2.23 -14.45 -4.01
C CYS A 35 3.07 -13.60 -3.06
N TRP A 36 2.48 -13.11 -1.99
CA TRP A 36 3.16 -12.35 -0.95
C TRP A 36 4.21 -13.23 -0.28
N THR A 37 3.79 -14.39 0.21
CA THR A 37 4.67 -15.37 0.88
C THR A 37 5.76 -15.86 -0.05
N TYR A 38 5.44 -16.16 -1.31
CA TYR A 38 6.43 -16.53 -2.31
C TYR A 38 7.47 -15.42 -2.49
N ALA A 39 7.03 -14.17 -2.68
CA ALA A 39 7.93 -13.07 -3.00
C ALA A 39 8.83 -12.70 -1.79
N GLU A 40 8.26 -12.59 -0.58
CA GLU A 40 8.95 -12.20 0.64
C GLU A 40 9.83 -13.32 1.24
N CYS A 41 9.37 -14.58 1.18
CA CYS A 41 9.97 -15.67 1.96
C CYS A 41 10.66 -16.75 1.12
N VAL A 42 10.19 -17.03 -0.09
CA VAL A 42 10.70 -18.14 -0.91
C VAL A 42 11.65 -17.67 -1.99
N SER A 43 11.34 -16.53 -2.63
CA SER A 43 12.10 -16.04 -3.76
C SER A 43 13.43 -15.41 -3.30
N THR A 44 14.52 -15.73 -3.97
CA THR A 44 15.84 -15.10 -3.75
C THR A 44 16.34 -14.35 -4.99
N GLY A 45 15.52 -14.34 -6.05
CA GLY A 45 15.83 -13.75 -7.36
C GLY A 45 15.08 -12.45 -7.66
N ALA A 46 14.68 -12.29 -8.92
CA ALA A 46 14.01 -11.08 -9.40
C ALA A 46 12.75 -10.64 -8.61
N PRO A 47 11.88 -11.55 -8.10
CA PRO A 47 10.73 -11.14 -7.31
C PRO A 47 11.12 -10.45 -5.99
N TYR A 48 12.03 -11.05 -5.21
CA TYR A 48 12.59 -10.44 -4.00
C TYR A 48 13.25 -9.08 -4.27
N GLN A 49 14.05 -8.99 -5.35
CA GLN A 49 14.64 -7.71 -5.76
C GLN A 49 13.59 -6.66 -6.15
N SER A 50 12.43 -7.09 -6.66
CA SER A 50 11.33 -6.19 -6.99
C SER A 50 10.62 -5.66 -5.74
N ILE A 51 10.47 -6.49 -4.70
CA ILE A 51 9.98 -6.03 -3.37
C ILE A 51 10.95 -5.00 -2.79
N LEU A 52 12.25 -5.31 -2.76
CA LEU A 52 13.26 -4.36 -2.33
C LEU A 52 13.21 -3.08 -3.17
N GLY A 53 12.96 -3.20 -4.47
CA GLY A 53 12.71 -2.07 -5.36
C GLY A 53 11.51 -1.23 -4.95
N CYS A 54 10.40 -1.84 -4.54
CA CYS A 54 9.24 -1.14 -4.01
C CYS A 54 9.59 -0.35 -2.74
N PHE A 55 10.30 -0.96 -1.80
CA PHE A 55 10.76 -0.27 -0.59
C PHE A 55 11.76 0.85 -0.89
N ASN A 56 12.76 0.60 -1.74
CA ASN A 56 13.78 1.57 -2.13
C ASN A 56 13.21 2.74 -2.94
N SER A 57 12.02 2.59 -3.52
CA SER A 57 11.33 3.69 -4.20
C SER A 57 10.82 4.75 -3.21
N LEU A 58 10.80 4.44 -1.91
CA LEU A 58 10.43 5.33 -0.83
C LEU A 58 11.62 5.52 0.11
N THR A 59 11.65 6.68 0.76
CA THR A 59 12.61 6.96 1.83
C THR A 59 12.22 6.20 3.10
N PHE A 60 13.20 5.95 3.97
CA PHE A 60 12.93 5.35 5.29
C PHE A 60 11.86 6.14 6.07
N THR A 61 11.92 7.48 6.00
CA THR A 61 10.95 8.39 6.63
C THR A 61 9.53 8.27 6.07
N GLU A 62 9.35 7.76 4.85
CA GLU A 62 8.04 7.53 4.25
C GLU A 62 7.42 6.19 4.64
N ILE A 63 8.23 5.14 4.79
CA ILE A 63 7.71 3.80 5.10
C ILE A 63 7.61 3.56 6.60
N GLN A 64 8.52 4.14 7.39
CA GLN A 64 8.56 3.91 8.84
C GLN A 64 7.22 4.25 9.54
N PRO A 65 6.51 5.36 9.22
CA PRO A 65 5.22 5.64 9.84
C PRO A 65 4.16 4.57 9.54
N ILE A 66 4.15 4.04 8.32
CA ILE A 66 3.24 2.95 7.90
C ILE A 66 3.53 1.72 8.75
N PHE A 67 4.80 1.30 8.79
CA PHE A 67 5.19 0.11 9.55
C PHE A 67 4.92 0.26 11.04
N HIS A 68 5.20 1.43 11.61
CA HIS A 68 4.92 1.71 13.02
C HIS A 68 3.43 1.60 13.34
N TYR A 69 2.58 2.18 12.49
CA TYR A 69 1.12 2.10 12.65
C TYR A 69 0.61 0.66 12.59
N VAL A 70 1.09 -0.13 11.62
CA VAL A 70 0.77 -1.57 11.53
C VAL A 70 1.19 -2.30 12.81
N ASN A 71 2.42 -2.05 13.26
CA ASN A 71 3.01 -2.75 14.40
C ASN A 71 2.28 -2.48 15.71
N GLU A 72 1.80 -1.25 15.91
CA GLU A 72 1.12 -0.85 17.15
C GLU A 72 -0.38 -1.17 17.15
N SER A 73 -1.02 -1.21 15.98
CA SER A 73 -2.49 -1.25 15.89
C SER A 73 -3.06 -2.54 15.29
N PHE A 74 -2.26 -3.34 14.57
CA PHE A 74 -2.76 -4.49 13.80
C PHE A 74 -2.03 -5.79 14.10
N TYR A 75 -0.73 -5.83 13.86
CA TYR A 75 0.10 -7.02 14.08
C TYR A 75 1.39 -6.65 14.79
N GLU A 76 1.57 -7.14 16.02
CA GLU A 76 2.73 -6.85 16.84
C GLU A 76 3.90 -7.74 16.42
N TYR A 77 4.77 -7.23 15.56
CA TYR A 77 6.10 -7.81 15.35
C TYR A 77 7.00 -7.49 16.55
N HIS A 78 7.95 -8.38 16.84
CA HIS A 78 8.90 -8.21 17.94
C HIS A 78 9.98 -7.16 17.65
N THR A 79 9.92 -6.53 16.48
CA THR A 79 10.95 -5.65 15.94
C THR A 79 10.36 -4.36 15.40
N LYS A 80 11.18 -3.31 15.44
CA LYS A 80 10.88 -2.02 14.78
C LYS A 80 11.51 -1.89 13.39
N SER A 81 12.12 -2.97 12.89
CA SER A 81 12.86 -3.00 11.63
C SER A 81 12.12 -3.83 10.59
N ILE A 82 11.72 -3.21 9.47
CA ILE A 82 11.01 -3.89 8.38
C ILE A 82 11.75 -5.15 7.88
N PRO A 83 13.07 -5.11 7.60
CA PRO A 83 13.80 -6.33 7.21
C PRO A 83 13.77 -7.46 8.24
N VAL A 84 13.67 -7.12 9.53
CA VAL A 84 13.56 -8.13 10.60
C VAL A 84 12.11 -8.62 10.71
N ALA A 85 11.13 -7.74 10.52
CA ALA A 85 9.71 -8.10 10.54
C ALA A 85 9.35 -9.06 9.40
N ILE A 86 9.95 -8.86 8.21
CA ILE A 86 9.84 -9.82 7.09
C ILE A 86 10.41 -11.18 7.50
N LYS A 87 11.57 -11.23 8.15
CA LYS A 87 12.14 -12.50 8.63
C LYS A 87 11.28 -13.18 9.69
N GLU A 88 10.70 -12.39 10.60
CA GLU A 88 9.74 -12.89 11.59
C GLU A 88 8.52 -13.49 10.88
N TYR A 89 7.92 -12.75 9.95
CA TYR A 89 6.81 -13.23 9.13
C TYR A 89 7.12 -14.55 8.40
N CYS A 90 8.31 -14.64 7.80
CA CYS A 90 8.74 -15.84 7.08
C CYS A 90 9.07 -17.03 7.99
N ALA A 91 9.25 -16.80 9.29
CA ALA A 91 9.44 -17.87 10.28
C ALA A 91 8.11 -18.38 10.85
N LEU A 92 7.00 -17.67 10.64
CA LEU A 92 5.66 -18.11 11.00
C LEU A 92 5.21 -19.26 10.08
N ASN A 93 4.21 -20.02 10.52
CA ASN A 93 3.59 -21.08 9.73
C ASN A 93 2.08 -21.15 9.97
N GLY A 94 1.37 -21.81 9.04
CA GLY A 94 -0.07 -22.07 9.13
C GLY A 94 -0.89 -20.80 9.39
N ASP A 95 -1.86 -20.92 10.30
CA ASP A 95 -2.82 -19.85 10.61
C ASP A 95 -2.16 -18.58 11.15
N GLU A 96 -1.01 -18.69 11.83
CA GLU A 96 -0.32 -17.53 12.38
C GLU A 96 0.29 -16.67 11.26
N GLN A 97 0.86 -17.30 10.23
CA GLN A 97 1.40 -16.59 9.06
C GLN A 97 0.27 -15.91 8.26
N VAL A 98 -0.86 -16.59 8.07
CA VAL A 98 -2.04 -16.02 7.40
C VAL A 98 -2.57 -14.82 8.18
N ASN A 99 -2.73 -14.96 9.50
CA ASN A 99 -3.19 -13.87 10.37
C ASN A 99 -2.22 -12.68 10.37
N ALA A 100 -0.90 -12.92 10.32
CA ALA A 100 0.10 -11.87 10.19
C ALA A 100 -0.02 -11.12 8.87
N TYR A 101 -0.19 -11.85 7.77
CA TYR A 101 -0.41 -11.29 6.44
C TYR A 101 -1.66 -10.39 6.41
N ASP A 102 -2.81 -10.93 6.84
CA ASP A 102 -4.09 -10.23 6.80
C ASP A 102 -4.05 -8.94 7.63
N LYS A 103 -3.54 -9.03 8.87
CA LYS A 103 -3.44 -7.87 9.76
C LYS A 103 -2.48 -6.82 9.23
N THR A 104 -1.35 -7.24 8.64
CA THR A 104 -0.40 -6.31 8.05
C THR A 104 -1.00 -5.55 6.87
N LEU A 105 -1.64 -6.22 5.92
CA LEU A 105 -2.27 -5.53 4.79
C LEU A 105 -3.43 -4.64 5.25
N LYS A 106 -4.28 -5.13 6.15
CA LYS A 106 -5.36 -4.33 6.74
C LYS A 106 -4.82 -3.07 7.42
N GLY A 107 -3.71 -3.17 8.14
CA GLY A 107 -3.06 -2.03 8.77
C GLY A 107 -2.52 -1.01 7.76
N ILE A 108 -1.94 -1.48 6.65
CA ILE A 108 -1.45 -0.60 5.58
C ILE A 108 -2.61 0.15 4.91
N PHE A 109 -3.71 -0.55 4.59
CA PHE A 109 -4.91 0.11 4.02
C PHE A 109 -5.56 1.07 5.01
N SER A 110 -5.68 0.69 6.28
CA SER A 110 -6.18 1.59 7.33
C SER A 110 -5.30 2.83 7.51
N TYR A 111 -3.98 2.70 7.37
CA TYR A 111 -3.08 3.86 7.37
C TYR A 111 -3.31 4.76 6.16
N GLN A 112 -3.45 4.18 4.96
CA GLN A 112 -3.76 4.94 3.75
C GLN A 112 -5.06 5.73 3.91
N ASP A 113 -6.10 5.11 4.46
CA ASP A 113 -7.41 5.75 4.67
C ASP A 113 -7.27 6.97 5.58
N MET A 114 -6.67 6.76 6.74
CA MET A 114 -6.38 7.83 7.69
C MET A 114 -5.55 8.96 7.06
N ALA A 115 -4.52 8.61 6.30
CA ALA A 115 -3.63 9.59 5.69
C ALA A 115 -4.31 10.36 4.54
N CYS A 116 -5.10 9.69 3.70
CA CYS A 116 -5.77 10.28 2.55
C CYS A 116 -7.01 11.09 2.93
N ASP A 117 -7.65 10.77 4.05
CA ASP A 117 -8.77 11.56 4.61
C ASP A 117 -8.28 12.85 5.31
N SER A 118 -7.00 12.94 5.62
CA SER A 118 -6.39 14.10 6.29
C SER A 118 -5.68 15.03 5.31
N PRO A 119 -6.13 16.30 5.15
CA PRO A 119 -5.44 17.28 4.30
C PRO A 119 -3.98 17.54 4.72
N GLN A 120 -3.64 17.29 5.99
CA GLN A 120 -2.31 17.50 6.55
C GLN A 120 -1.35 16.34 6.23
N MET A 121 -1.87 15.17 5.86
CA MET A 121 -1.09 13.94 5.62
C MET A 121 -1.00 13.59 4.13
N LYS A 122 -1.06 14.61 3.27
CA LYS A 122 -1.05 14.43 1.82
C LYS A 122 0.22 13.71 1.33
N HIS A 123 1.35 13.92 1.99
CA HIS A 123 2.59 13.25 1.66
C HIS A 123 2.51 11.76 1.97
N GLU A 124 2.04 11.41 3.16
CA GLU A 124 1.85 10.06 3.67
C GLU A 124 0.82 9.28 2.83
N CYS A 125 -0.28 9.92 2.44
CA CYS A 125 -1.26 9.35 1.51
C CYS A 125 -0.56 8.94 0.20
N LYS A 126 0.24 9.84 -0.38
CA LYS A 126 0.96 9.57 -1.62
C LYS A 126 2.03 8.47 -1.46
N SER A 127 2.74 8.44 -0.34
CA SER A 127 3.75 7.41 -0.06
C SER A 127 3.10 6.03 0.10
N SER A 128 1.98 5.94 0.82
CA SER A 128 1.22 4.68 0.95
C SER A 128 0.59 4.23 -0.38
N GLU A 129 0.06 5.15 -1.20
CA GLU A 129 -0.41 4.87 -2.56
C GLU A 129 0.71 4.29 -3.43
N LYS A 130 1.90 4.90 -3.40
CA LYS A 130 3.06 4.43 -4.16
C LYS A 130 3.51 3.04 -3.70
N LEU A 131 3.54 2.80 -2.39
CA LEU A 131 3.88 1.50 -1.80
C LEU A 131 2.91 0.42 -2.30
N LEU A 132 1.61 0.63 -2.07
CA LEU A 132 0.54 -0.31 -2.42
C LEU A 132 0.50 -0.57 -3.93
N THR A 133 0.60 0.47 -4.74
CA THR A 133 0.63 0.34 -6.21
C THR A 133 1.80 -0.53 -6.66
N CYS A 134 3.00 -0.30 -6.10
CA CYS A 134 4.18 -1.09 -6.46
C CYS A 134 4.00 -2.56 -6.04
N PHE A 135 3.57 -2.80 -4.80
CA PHE A 135 3.34 -4.14 -4.27
C PHE A 135 2.31 -4.91 -5.08
N PHE A 136 1.11 -4.38 -5.24
CA PHE A 136 0.05 -5.09 -5.96
C PHE A 136 0.35 -5.25 -7.45
N SER A 137 1.09 -4.33 -8.08
CA SER A 137 1.57 -4.52 -9.44
C SER A 137 2.52 -5.73 -9.54
N LEU A 138 3.41 -5.90 -8.57
CA LEU A 138 4.32 -7.05 -8.50
C LEU A 138 3.54 -8.35 -8.25
N LEU A 139 2.67 -8.38 -7.22
CA LEU A 139 1.91 -9.59 -6.88
C LEU A 139 1.02 -10.04 -8.03
N ASN A 140 0.35 -9.10 -8.71
CA ASN A 140 -0.42 -9.39 -9.92
C ASN A 140 0.43 -9.99 -11.05
N LYS A 141 1.66 -9.50 -11.23
CA LYS A 141 2.58 -10.06 -12.23
C LYS A 141 2.96 -11.50 -11.86
N LEU A 142 3.31 -11.76 -10.60
CA LEU A 142 3.68 -13.10 -10.14
C LEU A 142 2.51 -14.07 -10.26
N LYS A 143 1.30 -13.64 -9.89
CA LYS A 143 0.06 -14.42 -10.05
C LYS A 143 -0.19 -14.79 -11.51
N LYS A 144 -0.09 -13.81 -12.42
CA LYS A 144 -0.25 -14.03 -13.88
C LYS A 144 0.80 -15.00 -14.47
N GLN A 145 1.97 -15.08 -13.85
CA GLN A 145 3.05 -15.97 -14.25
C GLN A 145 2.97 -17.35 -13.57
N ASP A 146 1.94 -17.60 -12.75
CA ASP A 146 1.75 -18.85 -12.00
C ASP A 146 2.97 -19.19 -11.10
N MET A 147 3.69 -18.17 -10.63
CA MET A 147 4.92 -18.32 -9.85
C MET A 147 4.68 -18.49 -8.35
N CYS A 148 3.47 -18.20 -7.88
CA CYS A 148 3.17 -18.08 -6.46
C CYS A 148 2.86 -19.41 -5.76
N LYS A 149 2.88 -20.54 -6.47
CA LYS A 149 2.53 -21.84 -5.89
C LYS A 149 3.53 -22.22 -4.79
N LEU A 150 3.04 -22.24 -3.55
CA LEU A 150 3.77 -22.74 -2.40
C LEU A 150 3.65 -24.28 -2.41
N ASN A 151 4.76 -24.97 -2.58
CA ASN A 151 4.82 -26.44 -2.57
C ASN A 151 5.03 -26.97 -1.15
#